data_AF-D1AH84-F1
#
_entry.id   AF-D1AH84-F1
#
_cell.length_a   1.000
_cell.length_b   1.000
_cell.length_c   1.000
_cell.angle_alpha   90.00
_cell.angle_beta   90.00
_cell.angle_gamma   90.00
#
_symmetry.space_group_name_H-M   'P 1'
#
loop_
_entity.id
_entity.type
_entity.pdbx_description
1 polymer ?
#
loop_
_entity_poly.entity_id
_entity_poly.type
_entity_poly.pdbx_seq_one_letter_code
_entity_poly.pdbx_strand_id
1 'polypeptide(L)'
;MKKVFLITVLILSIFTITSAKTPITNKKILHASATGLNEGEYSTVIVPKYITVTKINSEKVNIKNSVIIIAPGEYTFKSKIYKDFSKSFIFEIESNKFYIVEAFKNPERSGGKTAYTLIEIPKENAENYINGNHFD
;
A
#
# COMPACT_ATOMS: atom_id res chain seq x y z
N MET A 1 50.78 7.87 13.59
CA MET A 1 49.55 7.30 12.99
C MET A 1 48.42 7.19 14.02
N LYS A 2 47.94 8.32 14.60
CA LYS A 2 46.80 8.33 15.56
C LYS A 2 45.67 9.29 15.17
N LYS A 3 45.89 10.19 14.21
CA LYS A 3 44.91 11.20 13.79
C LYS A 3 43.94 10.71 12.70
N VAL A 4 44.33 9.72 11.90
CA VAL A 4 43.48 9.17 10.82
C VAL A 4 42.35 8.31 11.40
N PHE A 5 42.61 7.59 12.48
CA PHE A 5 41.65 6.68 13.10
C PHE A 5 40.41 7.40 13.67
N LEU A 6 40.59 8.63 14.19
CA LEU A 6 39.50 9.37 14.83
C LEU A 6 38.50 9.96 13.81
N ILE A 7 38.98 10.32 12.61
CA ILE A 7 38.13 10.88 11.54
C ILE A 7 37.26 9.78 10.93
N THR A 8 37.79 8.57 10.77
CA THR A 8 37.01 7.43 10.24
C THR A 8 35.87 7.02 11.18
N VAL A 9 36.08 7.10 12.50
CA VAL A 9 35.05 6.78 13.49
C VAL A 9 33.95 7.84 13.56
N LEU A 10 34.29 9.12 13.36
CA LEU A 10 33.30 10.21 13.40
C LEU A 10 32.38 10.21 12.16
N ILE A 11 32.88 9.81 10.99
CA ILE A 11 32.06 9.69 9.77
C ILE A 11 31.13 8.48 9.86
N LEU A 12 31.58 7.38 10.49
CA LEU A 12 30.74 6.19 10.73
C LEU A 12 29.56 6.50 11.66
N SER A 13 29.76 7.32 12.69
CA SER A 13 28.71 7.65 13.66
C SER A 13 27.69 8.67 13.15
N ILE A 14 28.06 9.56 12.21
CA ILE A 14 27.10 10.48 11.56
C ILE A 14 26.15 9.70 10.64
N PHE A 15 26.64 8.68 9.91
CA PHE A 15 25.80 7.85 9.03
C PHE A 15 24.78 6.99 9.77
N THR A 16 25.01 6.68 11.05
CA THR A 16 24.04 5.92 11.86
C THR A 16 22.94 6.77 12.51
N ILE A 17 23.04 8.11 12.47
CA ILE A 17 22.10 9.00 13.15
C ILE A 17 21.11 9.67 12.18
N THR A 18 21.40 9.71 10.88
CA THR A 18 20.40 10.09 9.88
C THR A 18 19.55 8.91 9.48
N SER A 19 18.32 8.90 10.00
CA SER A 19 17.17 8.14 9.48
C SER A 19 17.07 6.67 9.86
N ALA A 20 17.10 6.38 11.17
CA ALA A 20 16.27 5.30 11.69
C ALA A 20 14.81 5.77 11.85
N LYS A 21 14.20 6.37 10.81
CA LYS A 21 12.77 6.17 10.61
C LYS A 21 12.67 4.71 10.21
N THR A 22 12.36 3.83 11.18
CA THR A 22 12.04 2.43 10.91
C THR A 22 11.10 2.40 9.72
N PRO A 23 11.50 1.90 8.54
CA PRO A 23 10.62 1.87 7.40
C PRO A 23 9.40 1.05 7.83
N ILE A 24 8.23 1.66 7.79
CA ILE A 24 6.96 0.94 7.96
C ILE A 24 6.87 0.06 6.73
N THR A 25 7.47 -1.12 6.80
CA THR A 25 7.50 -2.07 5.69
C THR A 25 6.10 -2.65 5.61
N ASN A 26 5.28 -2.11 4.70
CA ASN A 26 3.97 -2.68 4.42
C ASN A 26 4.16 -4.15 4.03
N LYS A 27 3.46 -5.05 4.71
CA LYS A 27 3.56 -6.49 4.44
C LYS A 27 3.15 -6.74 2.99
N LYS A 28 4.02 -7.37 2.19
CA LYS A 28 3.66 -7.83 0.84
C LYS A 28 2.85 -9.12 0.95
N ILE A 29 1.73 -9.17 0.23
CA ILE A 29 0.80 -10.30 0.17
C ILE A 29 0.62 -10.65 -1.30
N LEU A 30 0.97 -11.89 -1.65
CA LEU A 30 0.71 -12.43 -2.97
C LEU A 30 -0.70 -13.00 -3.01
N HIS A 31 -1.57 -12.44 -3.84
CA HIS A 31 -2.89 -13.00 -4.08
C HIS A 31 -2.76 -14.25 -4.98
N ALA A 32 -3.61 -15.26 -4.77
CA ALA A 32 -3.53 -16.53 -5.49
C ALA A 32 -3.55 -16.36 -7.02
N SER A 33 -4.30 -15.37 -7.53
CA SER A 33 -4.36 -15.07 -8.98
C SER A 33 -3.03 -14.62 -9.58
N ALA A 34 -2.11 -14.08 -8.79
CA ALA A 34 -0.79 -13.63 -9.25
C ALA A 34 0.31 -14.71 -9.14
N THR A 35 -0.04 -15.93 -8.75
CA THR A 35 0.94 -17.02 -8.62
C THR A 35 1.57 -17.33 -9.97
N GLY A 36 2.90 -17.26 -10.07
CA GLY A 36 3.64 -17.54 -11.30
C GLY A 36 3.77 -16.35 -12.26
N LEU A 37 3.26 -15.16 -11.91
CA LEU A 37 3.47 -13.94 -12.67
C LEU A 37 4.79 -13.26 -12.28
N ASN A 38 5.45 -12.67 -13.27
CA ASN A 38 6.68 -11.90 -13.12
C ASN A 38 6.39 -10.39 -12.96
N GLU A 39 7.42 -9.63 -12.58
CA GLU A 39 7.33 -8.16 -12.57
C GLU A 39 6.97 -7.65 -13.97
N GLY A 40 5.96 -6.78 -14.05
CA GLY A 40 5.38 -6.30 -15.30
C GLY A 40 4.13 -7.07 -15.75
N GLU A 41 3.89 -8.28 -15.24
CA GLU A 41 2.67 -9.06 -15.54
C GLU A 41 1.60 -8.90 -14.47
N TYR A 42 2.01 -8.68 -13.22
CA TYR A 42 1.11 -8.38 -12.11
C TYR A 42 0.93 -6.87 -11.89
N SER A 43 -0.02 -6.53 -11.04
CA SER A 43 -0.22 -5.19 -10.51
C SER A 43 -0.20 -5.15 -9.00
N THR A 44 -0.02 -3.95 -8.47
CA THR A 44 0.19 -3.70 -7.06
C THR A 44 -0.95 -2.86 -6.50
N VAL A 45 -1.63 -3.36 -5.46
CA VAL A 45 -2.67 -2.62 -4.73
C VAL A 45 -2.20 -2.34 -3.32
N ILE A 46 -2.10 -1.06 -2.97
CA ILE A 46 -1.67 -0.59 -1.67
C ILE A 46 -2.89 -0.41 -0.77
N VAL A 47 -2.86 -1.02 0.41
CA VAL A 47 -3.88 -0.88 1.45
C VAL A 47 -3.34 0.00 2.57
N PRO A 48 -3.79 1.27 2.71
CA PRO A 48 -3.34 2.17 3.77
C PRO A 48 -3.68 1.67 5.18
N LYS A 49 -2.93 2.16 6.19
CA LYS A 49 -3.09 1.76 7.61
C LYS A 49 -4.50 1.88 8.18
N TYR A 50 -5.29 2.83 7.68
CA TYR A 50 -6.62 3.15 8.18
C TYR A 50 -7.75 2.38 7.45
N ILE A 51 -7.43 1.66 6.38
CA ILE A 51 -8.35 0.80 5.63
C ILE A 51 -8.03 -0.66 5.90
N THR A 52 -9.05 -1.49 5.94
CA THR A 52 -8.93 -2.95 5.96
C THR A 52 -9.70 -3.53 4.79
N VAL A 53 -9.03 -4.29 3.93
CA VAL A 53 -9.66 -5.12 2.91
C VAL A 53 -10.07 -6.44 3.58
N THR A 54 -11.36 -6.73 3.52
CA THR A 54 -12.01 -7.87 4.20
C THR A 54 -12.45 -8.97 3.24
N LYS A 55 -12.50 -8.65 1.94
CA LYS A 55 -12.84 -9.60 0.88
C LYS A 55 -12.22 -9.15 -0.45
N ILE A 56 -11.74 -10.10 -1.24
CA ILE A 56 -11.40 -9.92 -2.66
C ILE A 56 -12.19 -10.99 -3.42
N ASN A 57 -13.02 -10.58 -4.37
CA ASN A 57 -14.05 -11.41 -5.00
C ASN A 57 -14.92 -12.14 -3.97
N SER A 58 -14.79 -13.47 -3.93
CA SER A 58 -15.50 -14.35 -3.00
C SER A 58 -14.68 -14.76 -1.77
N GLU A 59 -13.38 -14.47 -1.76
CA GLU A 59 -12.44 -14.89 -0.73
C GLU A 59 -12.42 -13.93 0.46
N LYS A 60 -12.62 -14.47 1.67
CA LYS A 60 -12.52 -13.69 2.91
C LYS A 60 -11.04 -13.49 3.26
N VAL A 61 -10.64 -12.24 3.40
CA VAL A 61 -9.26 -11.86 3.75
C VAL A 61 -9.27 -10.89 4.93
N ASN A 62 -8.11 -10.64 5.54
CA ASN A 62 -7.95 -9.60 6.57
C ASN A 62 -6.64 -8.86 6.34
N ILE A 63 -6.65 -7.92 5.40
CA ILE A 63 -5.46 -7.22 4.91
C ILE A 63 -5.51 -5.77 5.36
N LYS A 64 -4.47 -5.34 6.08
CA LYS A 64 -4.31 -3.98 6.61
C LYS A 64 -2.85 -3.56 6.50
N ASN A 65 -2.59 -2.31 6.14
CA ASN A 65 -1.24 -1.76 6.04
C ASN A 65 -0.28 -2.66 5.23
N SER A 66 -0.71 -3.02 4.02
CA SER A 66 -0.13 -4.10 3.24
C SER A 66 -0.16 -3.75 1.75
N VAL A 67 0.70 -4.43 1.01
CA VAL A 67 0.78 -4.35 -0.45
C VAL A 67 0.28 -5.67 -1.00
N ILE A 68 -0.73 -5.65 -1.85
CA ILE A 68 -1.29 -6.82 -2.50
C ILE A 68 -0.71 -6.89 -3.92
N ILE A 69 -0.09 -8.00 -4.26
CA ILE A 69 0.32 -8.33 -5.63
C ILE A 69 -0.79 -9.17 -6.24
N ILE A 70 -1.36 -8.72 -7.35
CA ILE A 70 -2.56 -9.29 -7.95
C ILE A 70 -2.48 -9.31 -9.48
N ALA A 71 -3.03 -10.34 -10.12
CA ALA A 71 -3.10 -10.42 -11.58
C ALA A 71 -4.08 -9.38 -12.14
N PRO A 72 -3.92 -8.94 -13.40
CA PRO A 72 -4.91 -8.12 -14.08
C PRO A 72 -6.27 -8.81 -14.19
N GLY A 73 -7.34 -8.02 -14.27
CA GLY A 73 -8.73 -8.47 -14.37
C GLY A 73 -9.70 -7.68 -13.50
N GLU A 74 -10.98 -8.06 -13.56
CA GLU A 74 -12.02 -7.44 -12.73
C GLU A 74 -12.05 -8.07 -11.32
N TYR A 75 -12.05 -7.22 -10.29
CA TYR A 75 -12.13 -7.65 -8.90
C TYR A 75 -13.22 -6.90 -8.13
N THR A 76 -13.94 -7.63 -7.28
CA THR A 76 -14.81 -7.06 -6.25
C THR A 76 -14.05 -6.97 -4.92
N PHE A 77 -13.79 -5.76 -4.44
CA PHE A 77 -13.20 -5.54 -3.13
C PHE A 77 -14.29 -5.25 -2.10
N LYS A 78 -14.13 -5.75 -0.87
CA LYS A 78 -14.94 -5.32 0.29
C LYS A 78 -14.03 -4.73 1.36
N SER A 79 -14.18 -3.44 1.64
CA SER A 79 -13.28 -2.68 2.51
C SER A 79 -14.03 -1.98 3.64
N LYS A 80 -13.34 -1.70 4.74
CA LYS A 80 -13.85 -0.90 5.88
C LYS A 80 -12.77 -0.01 6.47
N ILE A 81 -13.16 1.13 7.01
CA ILE A 81 -12.36 1.92 7.96
C ILE A 81 -12.67 1.43 9.38
N TYR A 82 -11.74 1.63 10.33
CA TYR A 82 -11.69 1.16 11.73
C TYR A 82 -13.03 1.08 12.52
N LYS A 83 -14.09 1.81 12.14
CA LYS A 83 -15.43 1.75 12.76
C LYS A 83 -16.61 1.91 11.78
N ASP A 84 -16.34 1.87 10.48
CA ASP A 84 -17.38 2.08 9.45
C ASP A 84 -17.91 0.73 8.91
N PHE A 85 -19.09 0.76 8.31
CA PHE A 85 -19.66 -0.39 7.63
C PHE A 85 -18.80 -0.77 6.43
N SER A 86 -18.62 -2.07 6.22
CA SER A 86 -17.90 -2.55 5.06
C SER A 86 -18.68 -2.25 3.78
N LYS A 87 -18.00 -1.70 2.78
CA LYS A 87 -18.56 -1.43 1.45
C LYS A 87 -17.85 -2.26 0.40
N SER A 88 -18.63 -2.72 -0.57
CA SER A 88 -18.10 -3.40 -1.75
C SER A 88 -17.98 -2.42 -2.92
N PHE A 89 -16.94 -2.58 -3.72
CA PHE A 89 -16.76 -1.88 -4.98
C PHE A 89 -16.08 -2.82 -5.99
N ILE A 90 -16.38 -2.61 -7.27
CA ILE A 90 -15.81 -3.39 -8.38
C ILE A 90 -14.80 -2.48 -9.09
N PHE A 91 -13.67 -3.05 -9.50
CA PHE A 91 -12.62 -2.31 -10.20
C PHE A 91 -11.88 -3.23 -11.17
N GLU A 92 -11.54 -2.72 -12.35
CA GLU A 92 -10.71 -3.40 -13.34
C GLU A 92 -9.24 -3.04 -13.12
N ILE A 93 -8.41 -4.07 -12.93
CA ILE A 93 -6.97 -3.94 -12.69
C ILE A 93 -6.25 -4.26 -14.00
N GLU A 94 -5.47 -3.31 -14.51
CA GLU A 94 -4.58 -3.53 -15.66
C GLU A 94 -3.22 -4.05 -15.19
N SER A 95 -2.41 -4.64 -16.06
CA SER A 95 -1.06 -5.15 -15.75
C SER A 95 -0.03 -4.02 -15.57
N ASN A 96 0.98 -4.24 -14.73
CA ASN A 96 2.08 -3.30 -14.50
C ASN A 96 1.64 -1.93 -13.96
N LYS A 97 0.55 -1.89 -13.21
CA LYS A 97 -0.01 -0.67 -12.61
C LYS A 97 0.07 -0.72 -11.09
N PHE A 98 0.04 0.47 -10.50
CA PHE A 98 0.03 0.65 -9.05
C PHE A 98 -1.26 1.37 -8.67
N TYR A 99 -1.95 0.83 -7.69
CA TYR A 99 -3.21 1.36 -7.19
C TYR A 99 -3.12 1.57 -5.68
N ILE A 100 -3.86 2.55 -5.17
CA ILE A 100 -4.09 2.72 -3.73
C ILE A 100 -5.58 2.60 -3.43
N VAL A 101 -5.92 1.87 -2.36
CA VAL A 101 -7.29 1.85 -1.86
C VAL A 101 -7.54 3.18 -1.15
N GLU A 102 -8.49 3.95 -1.65
CA GLU A 102 -8.88 5.22 -1.04
C GLU A 102 -10.32 5.16 -0.55
N ALA A 103 -10.58 5.92 0.51
CA ALA A 103 -11.91 6.15 1.03
C ALA A 103 -12.14 7.66 1.13
N PHE A 104 -13.15 8.15 0.41
CA PHE A 104 -13.50 9.56 0.40
C PHE A 104 -14.93 9.75 0.89
N LYS A 105 -15.19 10.87 1.57
CA LYS A 105 -16.55 11.28 1.90
C LYS A 105 -17.18 11.82 0.63
N ASN A 106 -18.28 11.24 0.18
CA ASN A 106 -19.03 11.80 -0.93
C ASN A 106 -20.12 12.73 -0.36
N PRO A 107 -19.98 14.07 -0.48
CA PRO A 107 -20.95 15.02 0.07
C PRO A 107 -22.30 14.98 -0.66
N GLU A 108 -22.34 14.51 -1.92
CA GLU A 108 -23.55 14.47 -2.76
C GLU A 108 -24.46 13.27 -2.46
N ARG A 109 -23.93 12.21 -1.82
CA ARG A 109 -24.73 11.07 -1.36
C ARG A 109 -25.27 11.34 0.05
N SER A 110 -26.57 11.61 0.12
CA SER A 110 -27.36 11.89 1.34
C SER A 110 -26.79 11.20 2.60
N GLY A 111 -26.31 12.02 3.55
CA GLY A 111 -25.77 11.61 4.85
C GLY A 111 -24.23 11.55 4.96
N GLY A 112 -23.46 12.06 3.98
CA GLY A 112 -21.99 12.12 4.08
C GLY A 112 -21.31 10.75 4.08
N LYS A 113 -21.89 9.78 3.37
CA LYS A 113 -21.47 8.38 3.39
C LYS A 113 -20.10 8.21 2.72
N THR A 114 -19.23 7.44 3.37
CA THR A 114 -17.92 7.04 2.85
C THR A 114 -18.08 6.17 1.60
N ALA A 115 -17.43 6.55 0.50
CA ALA A 115 -17.24 5.73 -0.69
C ALA A 115 -15.81 5.17 -0.70
N TYR A 116 -15.63 4.04 -1.37
CA TYR A 116 -14.34 3.35 -1.50
C TYR A 116 -14.05 3.15 -2.98
N THR A 117 -12.79 3.30 -3.38
CA THR A 117 -12.33 3.06 -4.75
C THR A 117 -10.85 2.64 -4.76
N LEU A 118 -10.37 2.21 -5.92
CA LEU A 118 -8.95 2.24 -6.24
C LEU A 118 -8.64 3.49 -7.05
N ILE A 119 -7.46 4.07 -6.82
CA ILE A 119 -6.89 5.15 -7.64
C ILE A 119 -5.56 4.65 -8.17
N GLU A 120 -5.37 4.75 -9.49
CA GLU A 120 -4.07 4.50 -10.11
C GLU A 120 -3.09 5.61 -9.70
N ILE A 121 -1.89 5.21 -9.31
CA ILE A 121 -0.82 6.13 -8.93
C ILE A 121 0.47 5.78 -9.68
N PRO A 122 1.35 6.78 -9.95
CA PRO A 122 2.67 6.52 -10.49
C PRO A 122 3.52 5.58 -9.59
N LYS A 123 4.41 4.79 -10.21
CA LYS A 123 5.31 3.86 -9.49
C LYS A 123 6.14 4.57 -8.40
N GLU A 124 6.68 5.75 -8.70
CA GLU A 124 7.42 6.59 -7.74
C GLU A 124 6.61 6.93 -6.49
N ASN A 125 5.32 7.23 -6.66
CA ASN A 125 4.42 7.53 -5.55
C ASN A 125 4.07 6.27 -4.77
N ALA A 126 3.86 5.15 -5.49
CA ALA A 126 3.63 3.86 -4.88
C ALA A 126 4.80 3.42 -3.98
N GLU A 127 6.04 3.58 -4.45
CA GLU A 127 7.25 3.29 -3.67
C GLU A 127 7.33 4.12 -2.39
N ASN A 128 6.91 5.40 -2.43
CA ASN A 128 6.83 6.24 -1.23
C ASN A 128 5.84 5.68 -0.20
N TYR A 129 4.65 5.25 -0.63
CA TYR A 129 3.66 4.61 0.23
C TYR A 129 4.16 3.28 0.82
N ILE A 130 4.87 2.48 0.02
CA ILE A 130 5.42 1.17 0.44
C ILE A 130 6.53 1.35 1.48
N ASN A 131 7.34 2.39 1.33
CA ASN A 131 8.48 2.69 2.21
C ASN A 131 8.09 3.48 3.47
N GLY A 132 6.80 3.80 3.65
CA GLY A 132 6.30 4.51 4.84
C GLY A 132 6.57 6.02 4.83
N ASN A 133 6.93 6.59 3.68
CA ASN A 133 7.05 8.03 3.49
C ASN A 133 5.67 8.60 3.16
N HIS A 134 4.80 8.70 4.16
CA HIS A 134 3.51 9.36 3.98
C HIS A 134 3.73 10.87 3.78
N PHE A 135 3.15 11.43 2.72
CA PHE A 135 2.80 12.84 2.68
C PHE A 135 1.55 12.98 3.56
N ASP A 136 1.69 13.69 4.67
CA ASP A 136 0.59 14.09 5.55
C ASP A 136 -0.37 15.06 4.83
#